data_AF-A0A6M6BP08-F1
#
_entry.id   AF-A0A6M6BP08-F1
#
_cell.length_a   1.000
_cell.length_b   1.000
_cell.length_c   1.000
_cell.angle_alpha   90.00
_cell.angle_beta   90.00
_cell.angle_gamma   90.00
#
_symmetry.space_group_name_H-M   'P 1'
#
loop_
_entity.id
_entity.type
_entity.pdbx_description
1 polymer ?
#
loop_
_entity_poly.entity_id
_entity_poly.type
_entity_poly.pdbx_seq_one_letter_code
_entity_poly.pdbx_strand_id
1 'polypeptide(L)'
;MATDALLSRLQILGQQLDADHSAGDVGSAAPLTQAREFLLTHLQEEPTLPYRGAELLELLTPSPHIHWHWEQERELVLEGLTLLHQLWLGQQR
;
A
#
# COMPACT_ATOMS: atom_id res chain seq x y z
N MET A 1 13.89 -14.52 -5.99
CA MET A 1 14.93 -13.51 -5.69
C MET A 1 14.34 -12.09 -5.70
N ALA A 2 13.86 -11.56 -6.85
CA ALA A 2 13.25 -10.22 -6.88
C ALA A 2 11.93 -10.15 -6.08
N THR A 3 11.04 -11.12 -6.24
CA THR A 3 9.75 -11.18 -5.53
C THR A 3 9.91 -11.34 -4.01
N ASP A 4 10.92 -12.10 -3.54
CA ASP A 4 11.16 -12.30 -2.11
C ASP A 4 11.62 -11.00 -1.42
N ALA A 5 12.43 -10.19 -2.12
CA ALA A 5 12.83 -8.88 -1.65
C ALA A 5 11.65 -7.90 -1.59
N LEU A 6 10.75 -7.95 -2.59
CA LEU A 6 9.53 -7.14 -2.60
C LEU A 6 8.54 -7.56 -1.51
N LEU A 7 8.34 -8.86 -1.28
CA LEU A 7 7.53 -9.38 -0.18
C LEU A 7 8.09 -8.94 1.18
N SER A 8 9.41 -9.03 1.36
CA SER A 8 10.09 -8.55 2.57
C SER A 8 9.87 -7.05 2.77
N ARG A 9 9.98 -6.24 1.70
CA ARG A 9 9.73 -4.80 1.74
C ARG A 9 8.28 -4.49 2.09
N LEU A 10 7.32 -5.20 1.50
CA LEU A 10 5.89 -5.08 1.78
C LEU A 10 5.61 -5.33 3.27
N GLN A 11 6.17 -6.41 3.83
CA GLN A 11 5.99 -6.75 5.25
C GLN A 11 6.57 -5.68 6.17
N ILE A 12 7.77 -5.17 5.87
CA ILE A 12 8.39 -4.08 6.63
C ILE A 12 7.52 -2.82 6.60
N LEU A 13 7.00 -2.44 5.43
CA LEU A 13 6.13 -1.28 5.28
C LEU A 13 4.83 -1.44 6.07
N GLY A 14 4.20 -2.61 6.00
CA GLY A 14 3.01 -2.92 6.78
C GLY A 14 3.25 -2.82 8.29
N GLN A 15 4.36 -3.38 8.78
CA GLN A 15 4.72 -3.31 10.20
C GLN A 15 5.04 -1.89 10.67
N GLN A 16 5.79 -1.12 9.86
CA GLN A 16 6.12 0.27 10.17
C GLN A 16 4.86 1.14 10.21
N LEU A 17 3.96 0.96 9.24
CA LEU A 17 2.71 1.70 9.19
C LEU A 17 1.75 1.31 10.31
N ASP A 18 1.71 0.03 10.69
CA ASP A 18 0.84 -0.43 11.78
C ASP A 18 1.34 0.04 13.16
N ALA A 19 2.66 0.13 13.33
CA ALA A 19 3.29 0.66 14.54
C ALA A 19 3.23 2.20 14.61
N ASP A 20 3.17 2.89 13.46
CA ASP A 20 3.06 4.33 13.40
C ASP A 20 1.64 4.78 13.75
N HIS A 21 1.54 5.70 14.70
CA HIS A 21 0.31 6.33 15.15
C HIS A 21 0.39 7.86 15.05
N SER A 22 1.47 8.38 14.45
CA SER A 22 1.73 9.80 14.39
C SER A 22 1.16 10.41 13.11
N ALA A 23 -0.03 11.00 13.21
CA ALA A 23 -0.63 11.81 12.15
C ALA A 23 0.18 13.07 11.75
N GLY A 24 1.34 13.30 12.39
CA GLY A 24 2.19 14.48 12.21
C GLY A 24 3.41 14.27 11.31
N ASP A 25 3.74 13.03 10.91
CA ASP A 25 4.90 12.79 10.05
C ASP A 25 4.49 12.90 8.57
N VAL A 26 4.86 14.03 7.95
CA VAL A 26 4.50 14.37 6.58
C VAL A 26 5.79 14.52 5.77
N GLY A 27 5.92 13.73 4.71
CA GLY A 27 7.08 13.75 3.82
C GLY A 27 7.36 12.38 3.19
N SER A 28 8.28 12.33 2.22
CA SER A 28 8.64 11.09 1.51
C SER A 28 9.28 10.00 2.41
N ALA A 29 9.71 10.37 3.61
CA ALA A 29 10.23 9.44 4.60
C ALA A 29 9.14 8.85 5.52
N ALA A 30 7.95 9.46 5.55
CA ALA A 30 6.88 9.03 6.43
C ALA A 30 6.38 7.63 6.04
N PRO A 31 6.15 6.71 7.00
CA PRO A 31 5.75 5.34 6.71
C PRO A 31 4.52 5.23 5.79
N LEU A 32 3.51 6.06 6.04
CA LEU A 32 2.29 6.09 5.22
C LEU A 32 2.58 6.49 3.77
N THR A 33 3.43 7.51 3.56
CA THR A 33 3.78 7.96 2.21
C THR A 33 4.56 6.88 1.46
N GLN A 34 5.55 6.26 2.09
CA GLN A 34 6.31 5.17 1.48
C GLN A 34 5.44 3.96 1.15
N ALA A 35 4.54 3.59 2.06
CA ALA A 35 3.64 2.47 1.86
C ALA A 35 2.65 2.73 0.72
N ARG A 36 2.08 3.94 0.63
CA ARG A 36 1.21 4.34 -0.47
C ARG A 36 1.94 4.34 -1.81
N GLU A 37 3.13 4.95 -1.90
CA GLU A 37 3.90 4.98 -3.15
C GLU A 37 4.28 3.57 -3.63
N PHE A 38 4.73 2.72 -2.69
CA PHE A 38 5.01 1.31 -2.96
C PHE A 38 3.76 0.60 -3.50
N LEU A 39 2.62 0.81 -2.83
CA LEU A 39 1.36 0.21 -3.20
C LEU A 39 0.91 0.63 -4.61
N LEU A 40 0.88 1.93 -4.90
CA LEU A 40 0.44 2.46 -6.19
C LEU A 40 1.32 1.95 -7.34
N THR A 41 2.63 1.85 -7.12
CA THR A 41 3.58 1.33 -8.11
C THR A 41 3.27 -0.12 -8.43
N HIS A 42 3.13 -0.98 -7.41
CA HIS A 42 3.02 -2.41 -7.62
C HIS A 42 1.61 -2.88 -7.97
N LEU A 43 0.55 -2.30 -7.39
CA LEU A 43 -0.82 -2.66 -7.76
C LEU A 43 -1.12 -2.31 -9.23
N GLN A 44 -0.55 -1.22 -9.77
CA GLN A 44 -0.72 -0.87 -11.19
C GLN A 44 -0.04 -1.88 -12.14
N GLU A 45 1.01 -2.55 -11.67
CA GLU A 45 1.74 -3.55 -12.46
C GLU A 45 1.07 -4.94 -12.41
N GLU A 46 0.10 -5.15 -11.51
CA GLU A 46 -0.56 -6.45 -11.36
C GLU A 46 -1.50 -6.77 -12.54
N PRO A 47 -1.21 -7.81 -13.33
CA PRO A 47 -2.01 -8.16 -14.51
C PRO A 47 -3.38 -8.74 -14.15
N THR A 48 -3.51 -9.31 -12.95
CA THR A 48 -4.75 -9.92 -12.43
C THR A 48 -5.28 -9.13 -11.24
N LEU A 49 -5.27 -7.80 -11.34
CA LEU A 49 -5.77 -6.93 -10.29
C LEU A 49 -7.27 -7.18 -10.06
N PRO A 50 -7.69 -7.62 -8.86
CA PRO A 50 -9.11 -7.77 -8.55
C PRO A 50 -9.79 -6.40 -8.47
N TYR A 51 -11.11 -6.38 -8.60
CA TYR A 51 -11.91 -5.15 -8.55
C TYR A 51 -11.59 -4.28 -7.33
N ARG A 52 -11.43 -4.90 -6.15
CA ARG A 52 -11.06 -4.16 -4.93
C ARG A 52 -9.68 -3.50 -5.02
N GLY A 53 -8.73 -4.13 -5.70
CA GLY A 53 -7.41 -3.54 -5.95
C GLY A 53 -7.50 -2.30 -6.86
N ALA A 54 -8.38 -2.33 -7.87
CA ALA A 54 -8.65 -1.17 -8.72
C ALA A 54 -9.30 -0.02 -7.94
N GLU A 55 -10.27 -0.31 -7.06
CA GLU A 55 -10.86 0.71 -6.18
C GLU A 55 -9.80 1.34 -5.27
N LEU A 56 -8.91 0.54 -4.67
CA LEU A 56 -7.85 1.05 -3.82
C LEU A 56 -6.88 1.97 -4.57
N LEU A 57 -6.55 1.64 -5.83
CA LEU A 57 -5.77 2.53 -6.68
C LEU A 57 -6.47 3.88 -6.89
N GLU A 58 -7.77 3.89 -7.19
CA GLU A 58 -8.52 5.13 -7.38
C GLU A 58 -8.59 5.96 -6.10
N LEU A 59 -8.85 5.33 -4.96
CA LEU A 59 -8.98 6.01 -3.66
C LEU A 59 -7.65 6.57 -3.15
N LEU A 60 -6.54 5.87 -3.40
CA LEU A 60 -5.20 6.25 -2.92
C LEU A 60 -4.41 7.10 -3.91
N THR A 61 -4.84 7.19 -5.17
CA THR A 61 -4.22 8.09 -6.14
C THR A 61 -4.39 9.53 -5.66
N PRO A 62 -3.30 10.32 -5.56
CA PRO A 62 -3.38 11.71 -5.13
C PRO A 62 -4.39 12.50 -5.97
N SER A 63 -5.41 13.06 -5.32
CA SER A 63 -6.48 13.82 -5.97
C SER A 63 -6.73 15.12 -5.21
N PRO A 64 -6.90 16.26 -5.92
CA PRO A 64 -7.22 17.53 -5.28
C PRO A 64 -8.61 17.58 -4.64
N HIS A 65 -9.44 16.55 -4.87
CA HIS A 65 -10.81 16.47 -4.36
C HIS A 65 -10.98 15.42 -3.25
N ILE A 66 -9.96 14.62 -2.98
CA ILE A 66 -10.01 13.55 -2.00
C ILE A 66 -9.03 13.90 -0.88
N HIS A 67 -9.56 14.18 0.29
CA HIS A 67 -8.79 14.45 1.50
C HIS A 67 -9.14 13.41 2.54
N TRP A 68 -8.31 12.37 2.63
CA TRP A 68 -8.45 11.36 3.66
C TRP A 68 -7.95 11.90 5.00
N HIS A 69 -8.62 11.53 6.07
CA HIS A 69 -7.99 11.59 7.38
C HIS A 69 -6.84 10.55 7.42
N TRP A 70 -5.77 10.87 8.14
CA TRP A 70 -4.59 10.01 8.23
C TRP A 70 -4.95 8.56 8.60
N GLU A 71 -5.88 8.35 9.55
CA GLU A 71 -6.33 7.01 9.96
C GLU A 71 -7.02 6.25 8.82
N GLN A 72 -7.86 6.94 8.05
CA GLN A 72 -8.58 6.36 6.91
C GLN A 72 -7.60 5.98 5.78
N GLU A 73 -6.64 6.86 5.49
CA GLU A 73 -5.60 6.57 4.51
C GLU A 73 -4.74 5.39 4.95
N ARG A 74 -4.35 5.33 6.23
CA ARG A 74 -3.63 4.20 6.81
C ARG A 74 -4.39 2.89 6.62
N GLU A 75 -5.69 2.86 6.93
CA GLU A 75 -6.51 1.66 6.77
C GLU A 75 -6.56 1.18 5.31
N LEU A 76 -6.80 2.11 4.37
CA LEU A 76 -6.82 1.79 2.94
C LEU A 76 -5.47 1.27 2.44
N VAL A 77 -4.36 1.86 2.89
CA VAL A 77 -3.01 1.41 2.53
C VAL A 77 -2.72 0.04 3.11
N LEU A 78 -3.06 -0.23 4.38
CA LEU A 78 -2.89 -1.55 5.00
C LEU A 78 -3.73 -2.64 4.32
N GLU A 79 -4.97 -2.30 3.93
CA GLU A 79 -5.82 -3.18 3.13
C GLU A 79 -5.14 -3.53 1.80
N GLY A 80 -4.65 -2.51 1.08
CA GLY A 80 -3.94 -2.70 -0.17
C GLY A 80 -2.69 -3.56 -0.02
N LEU A 81 -1.88 -3.34 1.01
CA LEU A 81 -0.66 -4.13 1.25
C LEU A 81 -1.03 -5.60 1.49
N THR A 82 -2.10 -5.84 2.23
CA THR A 82 -2.61 -7.20 2.47
C THR A 82 -3.06 -7.87 1.16
N LEU A 83 -3.79 -7.13 0.32
CA LEU A 83 -4.25 -7.62 -0.99
C LEU A 83 -3.06 -7.95 -1.90
N LEU A 84 -2.08 -7.05 -2.01
CA LEU A 84 -0.88 -7.25 -2.83
C LEU A 84 -0.07 -8.46 -2.34
N HIS A 85 0.07 -8.64 -1.02
CA HIS A 85 0.71 -9.81 -0.44
C HIS A 85 -0.01 -11.11 -0.83
N GLN A 86 -1.35 -11.13 -0.80
CA GLN A 86 -2.15 -12.29 -1.21
C GLN A 86 -1.98 -12.60 -2.71
N LEU A 87 -1.96 -11.58 -3.57
CA LEU A 87 -1.76 -11.75 -5.01
C LEU A 87 -0.40 -12.38 -5.30
N TRP A 88 0.67 -11.85 -4.72
CA TRP A 88 2.02 -12.38 -4.93
C TRP A 88 2.23 -13.78 -4.38
N LEU A 89 1.65 -14.09 -3.20
CA LEU A 89 1.67 -15.46 -2.68
C LEU A 89 0.85 -16.43 -3.55
N GLY A 90 -0.25 -15.96 -4.13
CA GLY A 90 -1.07 -16.74 -5.05
C GLY A 90 -0.35 -17.06 -6.37
N GLN A 91 0.47 -16.12 -6.87
CA GLN A 91 1.25 -16.30 -8.10
C GLN A 91 2.48 -17.21 -7.93
N GLN A 92 2.95 -17.43 -6.70
CA GLN A 92 4.07 -18.33 -6.41
C GLN A 92 3.67 -19.81 -6.29
N ARG A 93 2.37 -20.14 -6.38
CA ARG A 93 1.84 -21.52 -6.35
C ARG A 93 1.53 -22.03 -7.75
#